data_AF-A0A6D0HBM0-F1
#
_entry.id   AF-A0A6D0HBM0-F1
#
_cell.length_a   1.000
_cell.length_b   1.000
_cell.length_c   1.000
_cell.angle_alpha   90.00
_cell.angle_beta   90.00
_cell.angle_gamma   90.00
#
_symmetry.space_group_name_H-M   'P 1'
#
loop_
_entity.id
_entity.type
_entity.pdbx_description
1 polymer ?
#
loop_
_entity_poly.entity_id
_entity_poly.type
_entity_poly.pdbx_seq_one_letter_code
_entity_poly.pdbx_strand_id
1 'polypeptide(L)'
;MRNFIAHELRGKASGCYTITQEEEFADAKRPDLRFHGNGFDGPVPAELKLAEKWTGPALFERLENQLCGDYLRDVRSGRGIFILVYRNNEIREHWQAPGEKTRLNFSQLIERLQLHWKSISHRFQYIDDILIIGIDLEKRFVR
;
A
#
# COMPACT_ATOMS: atom_id res chain seq x y z
N MET A 1 -13.42 -2.52 4.53
CA MET A 1 -12.46 -1.43 4.24
C MET A 1 -12.10 -1.37 2.76
N ARG A 2 -11.47 -2.40 2.18
CA ARG A 2 -11.15 -2.45 0.73
C ARG A 2 -12.29 -2.02 -0.19
N ASN A 3 -13.47 -2.64 -0.09
CA ASN A 3 -14.62 -2.29 -0.94
C ASN A 3 -15.09 -0.84 -0.77
N PHE A 4 -15.00 -0.30 0.46
CA PHE A 4 -15.35 1.09 0.75
C PHE A 4 -14.37 2.05 0.07
N ILE A 5 -13.06 1.84 0.25
CA ILE A 5 -12.03 2.65 -0.42
C ILE A 5 -12.15 2.55 -1.95
N ALA A 6 -12.38 1.35 -2.48
CA ALA A 6 -12.61 1.15 -3.91
C ALA A 6 -13.84 1.91 -4.43
N HIS A 7 -14.91 1.99 -3.63
CA HIS A 7 -16.12 2.73 -3.98
C HIS A 7 -15.86 4.24 -3.97
N GLU A 8 -15.27 4.76 -2.89
CA GLU A 8 -14.92 6.17 -2.74
C GLU A 8 -13.99 6.65 -3.87
N LEU A 9 -12.95 5.87 -4.18
CA LEU A 9 -12.01 6.21 -5.24
C LEU A 9 -12.66 6.17 -6.63
N ARG A 10 -13.62 5.28 -6.87
CA ARG A 10 -14.38 5.27 -8.14
C ARG A 10 -15.25 6.52 -8.27
N GLY A 11 -15.91 6.93 -7.18
CA GLY A 11 -16.71 8.17 -7.16
C GLY A 11 -15.86 9.43 -7.39
N LYS A 12 -14.60 9.42 -6.97
CA LYS A 12 -13.65 10.54 -7.10
C LYS A 12 -12.78 10.48 -8.36
N ALA A 13 -12.96 9.47 -9.21
CA ALA A 13 -12.09 9.24 -10.35
C ALA A 13 -12.13 10.38 -11.37
N SER A 14 -13.29 11.02 -11.56
CA SER A 14 -13.50 12.15 -12.48
C SER A 14 -12.84 11.97 -13.86
N GLY A 15 -12.88 10.75 -14.40
CA GLY A 15 -12.27 10.40 -15.70
C GLY A 15 -10.75 10.28 -15.71
N CYS A 16 -10.05 10.52 -14.60
CA CYS A 16 -8.59 10.46 -14.51
C CYS A 16 -8.07 9.01 -14.46
N TYR A 17 -8.84 8.10 -13.88
CA TYR A 17 -8.52 6.68 -13.81
C TYR A 17 -9.78 5.81 -13.73
N THR A 18 -9.62 4.51 -13.93
CA THR A 18 -10.59 3.48 -13.58
C THR A 18 -9.95 2.49 -12.62
N ILE A 19 -10.77 1.87 -11.76
CA ILE A 19 -10.32 0.81 -10.85
C ILE A 19 -10.99 -0.48 -11.28
N THR A 20 -10.18 -1.43 -11.73
CA THR A 20 -10.66 -2.76 -12.08
C THR A 20 -10.47 -3.71 -10.90
N GLN A 21 -11.45 -4.60 -10.73
CA GLN A 21 -11.25 -5.89 -10.08
C GLN A 21 -11.24 -6.91 -11.21
N GLU A 22 -10.11 -7.05 -11.92
CA GLU A 22 -10.03 -7.95 -13.08
C GLU A 22 -9.99 -9.45 -12.68
N GLU A 23 -10.40 -10.29 -13.63
CA GLU A 23 -10.53 -11.75 -13.51
C GLU A 23 -9.19 -12.43 -13.18
N GLU A 24 -9.32 -13.59 -12.55
CA GLU A 24 -8.28 -14.43 -11.96
C GLU A 24 -7.08 -14.68 -12.90
N PHE A 25 -5.89 -14.16 -12.56
CA PHE A 25 -4.65 -14.69 -13.11
C PHE A 25 -4.44 -16.14 -12.61
N ALA A 26 -3.75 -16.95 -13.40
CA ALA A 26 -3.52 -18.38 -13.16
C ALA A 26 -2.90 -18.74 -11.79
N ASP A 27 -2.28 -17.78 -11.09
CA ASP A 27 -1.64 -17.96 -9.78
C ASP A 27 -2.47 -17.46 -8.57
N ALA A 28 -3.74 -17.09 -8.75
CA ALA A 28 -4.69 -16.68 -7.70
C ALA A 28 -4.27 -15.48 -6.79
N LYS A 29 -3.10 -14.88 -7.00
CA LYS A 29 -2.64 -13.69 -6.28
C LYS A 29 -3.19 -12.42 -6.95
N ARG A 30 -3.86 -11.56 -6.17
CA ARG A 30 -4.52 -10.34 -6.69
C ARG A 30 -4.17 -9.12 -5.83
N PRO A 31 -3.76 -7.98 -6.40
CA PRO A 31 -3.65 -6.74 -5.63
C PRO A 31 -5.03 -6.27 -5.18
N ASP A 32 -5.09 -5.58 -4.05
CA ASP A 32 -6.37 -5.13 -3.50
C ASP A 32 -7.13 -4.19 -4.45
N LEU A 33 -6.40 -3.30 -5.13
CA LEU A 33 -6.89 -2.37 -6.16
C LEU A 33 -5.91 -2.33 -7.33
N ARG A 34 -6.43 -2.05 -8.53
CA ARG A 34 -5.60 -1.79 -9.72
C ARG A 34 -6.14 -0.59 -10.47
N PHE A 35 -5.30 0.43 -10.64
CA PHE A 35 -5.65 1.68 -11.32
C PHE A 35 -5.21 1.63 -12.78
N HIS A 36 -6.09 2.04 -13.68
CA HIS A 36 -5.82 2.21 -15.11
C HIS A 36 -6.17 3.64 -15.52
N GLY A 37 -5.53 4.20 -16.54
CA GLY A 37 -5.88 5.53 -17.02
C GLY A 37 -5.01 5.96 -18.19
N ASN A 38 -5.46 6.97 -18.94
CA ASN A 38 -4.74 7.48 -20.10
C ASN A 38 -3.50 8.31 -19.73
N GLY A 39 -3.32 8.63 -18.45
CA GLY A 39 -2.20 9.44 -17.95
C GLY A 39 -0.95 8.66 -17.59
N PHE A 40 -0.94 7.32 -17.73
CA PHE A 40 0.22 6.48 -17.41
C PHE A 40 0.21 5.17 -18.21
N ASP A 41 1.39 4.67 -18.56
CA ASP A 41 1.57 3.61 -19.59
C ASP A 41 1.21 2.19 -19.14
N GLY A 42 0.92 1.97 -17.86
CA GLY A 42 0.58 0.64 -17.34
C GLY A 42 -0.16 0.68 -16.00
N PRO A 43 -0.91 -0.38 -15.65
CA PRO A 43 -1.74 -0.35 -14.46
C PRO A 43 -0.91 -0.16 -13.19
N VAL A 44 -1.40 0.65 -12.26
CA VAL A 44 -0.75 0.89 -10.96
C VAL A 44 -1.44 0.01 -9.92
N PRO A 45 -0.81 -1.06 -9.40
CA PRO A 45 -1.37 -1.84 -8.31
C PRO A 45 -1.32 -1.05 -7.00
N ALA A 46 -2.35 -1.22 -6.18
CA ALA A 46 -2.33 -0.78 -4.80
C ALA A 46 -2.70 -1.91 -3.84
N GLU A 47 -1.89 -2.04 -2.79
CA GLU A 47 -2.09 -3.02 -1.74
C GLU A 47 -2.52 -2.32 -0.45
N LEU A 48 -3.56 -2.82 0.21
CA LEU A 48 -4.20 -2.20 1.35
C LEU A 48 -4.12 -3.10 2.59
N LYS A 49 -3.48 -2.59 3.65
CA LYS A 49 -3.49 -3.27 4.96
C LYS A 49 -4.16 -2.42 6.02
N LEU A 50 -4.93 -3.10 6.88
CA LEU A 50 -5.39 -2.54 8.16
C LEU A 50 -4.24 -2.63 9.16
N ALA A 51 -3.54 -1.52 9.39
CA ALA A 51 -2.23 -1.51 10.05
C ALA A 51 -2.25 -2.19 11.43
N GLU A 52 -3.34 -2.06 12.18
CA GLU A 52 -3.48 -2.62 13.53
C GLU A 52 -3.51 -4.16 13.54
N LYS A 53 -3.85 -4.79 12.41
CA LYS A 53 -3.88 -6.25 12.26
C LYS A 53 -2.52 -6.88 11.98
N TRP A 54 -1.47 -6.08 11.80
CA TRP A 54 -0.16 -6.57 11.38
C TRP A 54 0.94 -6.09 12.32
N THR A 55 1.95 -6.92 12.54
CA THR A 55 3.19 -6.48 13.19
C THR A 55 3.96 -5.58 12.22
N GLY A 56 4.83 -4.72 12.77
CA GLY A 56 5.69 -3.88 11.93
C GLY A 56 6.54 -4.71 10.96
N PRO A 57 7.27 -5.75 11.40
CA PRO A 57 8.05 -6.58 10.48
C PRO A 57 7.22 -7.25 9.38
N ALA A 58 5.98 -7.66 9.69
CA ALA A 58 5.09 -8.21 8.67
C ALA A 58 4.67 -7.16 7.63
N LEU A 59 4.45 -5.91 8.00
CA LEU A 59 4.15 -4.84 7.03
C LEU A 59 5.31 -4.57 6.08
N PHE A 60 6.55 -4.62 6.56
CA PHE A 60 7.75 -4.45 5.74
C PHE A 60 7.93 -5.64 4.78
N GLU A 61 7.70 -6.86 5.27
CA GLU A 61 7.71 -8.06 4.44
C GLU A 61 6.63 -8.02 3.35
N ARG A 62 5.41 -7.54 3.66
CA ARG A 62 4.34 -7.39 2.67
C ARG A 62 4.65 -6.34 1.62
N LEU A 63 5.29 -5.23 2.01
CA LEU A 63 5.77 -4.23 1.06
C LEU A 63 6.77 -4.85 0.06
N GLU A 64 7.75 -5.60 0.56
CA GLU A 64 8.78 -6.24 -0.27
C GLU A 64 8.23 -7.38 -1.13
N ASN A 65 7.63 -8.37 -0.50
CA ASN A 65 7.31 -9.62 -1.19
C ASN A 65 6.00 -9.51 -1.96
N GLN A 66 4.98 -8.89 -1.40
CA GLN A 66 3.66 -8.86 -2.02
C GLN A 66 3.57 -7.73 -3.05
N LEU A 67 3.85 -6.49 -2.66
CA LEU A 67 3.75 -5.37 -3.61
C LEU A 67 4.90 -5.37 -4.63
N CYS A 68 6.15 -5.35 -4.17
CA CYS A 68 7.30 -5.26 -5.07
C CYS A 68 7.58 -6.60 -5.78
N GLY A 69 7.54 -7.70 -5.03
CA GLY A 69 7.93 -9.03 -5.49
C GLY A 69 6.86 -9.72 -6.35
N ASP A 70 5.62 -9.77 -5.88
CA ASP A 70 4.54 -10.47 -6.58
C ASP A 70 3.84 -9.55 -7.59
N TYR A 71 3.33 -8.38 -7.18
CA TYR A 71 2.46 -7.59 -8.05
C TYR A 71 3.20 -6.78 -9.10
N LEU A 72 4.29 -6.11 -8.74
CA LEU A 72 5.00 -5.24 -9.68
C LEU A 72 5.97 -5.99 -10.61
N ARG A 73 6.30 -7.25 -10.30
CA ARG A 73 7.17 -8.06 -11.15
C ARG A 73 6.54 -8.35 -12.51
N ASP A 74 5.23 -8.65 -12.53
CA ASP A 74 4.53 -9.08 -13.75
C ASP A 74 3.74 -7.93 -14.42
N VAL A 75 3.79 -6.73 -13.84
CA VAL A 75 3.04 -5.57 -14.31
C VAL A 75 3.95 -4.67 -15.15
N ARG A 76 3.45 -4.23 -16.32
CA ARG A 76 4.15 -3.30 -17.22
C ARG A 76 4.38 -1.89 -16.65
N SER A 77 4.00 -1.64 -15.40
CA SER A 77 4.13 -0.36 -14.70
C SER A 77 5.15 -0.49 -13.58
N GLY A 78 6.10 0.43 -13.54
CA GLY A 78 7.09 0.51 -12.46
C GLY A 78 6.57 1.21 -11.19
N ARG A 79 5.27 1.53 -11.07
CA ARG A 79 4.75 2.31 -9.94
C ARG A 79 3.70 1.55 -9.14
N GLY A 80 3.78 1.62 -7.81
CA GLY A 80 2.80 0.99 -6.91
C GLY A 80 2.43 1.86 -5.72
N ILE A 81 1.32 1.52 -5.06
CA ILE A 81 0.83 2.23 -3.87
C ILE A 81 0.65 1.24 -2.72
N PHE A 82 1.22 1.54 -1.56
CA PHE A 82 1.00 0.78 -0.33
C PHE A 82 0.15 1.60 0.63
N ILE A 83 -1.10 1.19 0.81
CA ILE A 83 -2.11 1.89 1.60
C ILE A 83 -2.19 1.24 2.97
N LEU A 84 -1.91 2.03 4.02
CA LEU A 84 -2.15 1.64 5.39
C LEU A 84 -3.33 2.42 5.94
N VAL A 85 -4.33 1.70 6.45
CA VAL A 85 -5.45 2.30 7.16
C VAL A 85 -5.33 1.93 8.63
N TYR A 86 -5.36 2.92 9.50
CA TYR A 86 -5.38 2.74 10.94
C TYR A 86 -6.73 3.20 11.50
N ARG A 87 -7.39 2.33 12.25
CA ARG A 87 -8.75 2.56 12.79
C ARG A 87 -8.85 2.36 14.29
N ASN A 88 -7.71 2.43 14.99
CA ASN A 88 -7.50 2.17 16.42
C ASN A 88 -8.68 1.49 17.13
N ASN A 89 -8.66 0.17 17.14
CA ASN A 89 -9.66 -0.64 17.82
C ASN A 89 -9.05 -1.36 19.04
N GLU A 90 -8.07 -0.71 19.70
CA GLU A 90 -7.33 -1.23 20.86
C GLU A 90 -6.50 -2.50 20.59
N ILE A 91 -6.42 -2.99 19.34
CA ILE A 91 -5.62 -4.18 18.98
C ILE A 91 -4.12 -3.86 18.95
N ARG A 92 -3.75 -2.69 18.42
CA ARG A 92 -2.35 -2.28 18.27
C ARG A 92 -2.23 -0.78 18.10
N GLU A 93 -1.45 -0.16 18.98
CA GLU A 93 -1.15 1.27 18.96
C GLU A 93 0.28 1.57 18.51
N HIS A 94 1.14 0.55 18.49
CA HIS A 94 2.57 0.70 18.21
C HIS A 94 3.09 -0.43 17.32
N TRP A 95 4.11 -0.08 16.51
CA TRP A 95 4.84 -1.00 15.64
C TRP A 95 6.34 -0.91 15.91
N GLN A 96 7.10 -1.82 15.31
CA GLN A 96 8.56 -1.83 15.35
C GLN A 96 9.06 -2.14 13.94
N ALA A 97 10.11 -1.47 13.51
CA ALA A 97 10.78 -1.85 12.26
C ALA A 97 11.56 -3.16 12.46
N PRO A 98 11.83 -3.93 11.37
CA PRO A 98 12.66 -5.13 11.46
C PRO A 98 14.00 -4.85 12.14
N GLY A 99 14.33 -5.63 13.18
CA GLY A 99 15.59 -5.50 13.92
C GLY A 99 15.68 -4.32 14.89
N GLU A 100 14.69 -3.42 14.93
CA GLU A 100 14.64 -2.28 15.86
C GLU A 100 13.80 -2.59 17.10
N LYS A 101 14.21 -2.07 18.26
CA LYS A 101 13.41 -2.14 19.49
C LYS A 101 12.48 -0.94 19.67
N THR A 102 12.71 0.14 18.93
CA THR A 102 11.97 1.40 19.02
C THR A 102 10.50 1.21 18.67
N ARG A 103 9.62 1.68 19.56
CA ARG A 103 8.18 1.72 19.30
C ARG A 103 7.86 2.91 18.40
N LEU A 104 7.21 2.63 17.28
CA LEU A 104 6.76 3.59 16.29
C LEU A 104 5.26 3.82 16.46
N ASN A 105 4.83 5.08 16.47
CA ASN A 105 3.43 5.42 16.24
C ASN A 105 3.07 5.26 14.75
N PHE A 106 1.80 5.46 14.39
CA PHE A 106 1.35 5.25 13.02
C PHE A 106 2.06 6.15 11.98
N SER A 107 2.27 7.44 12.27
CA SER A 107 3.01 8.34 11.37
C SER A 107 4.45 7.89 11.16
N GLN A 108 5.13 7.52 12.25
CA GLN A 108 6.50 7.03 12.21
C GLN A 108 6.62 5.69 11.46
N LEU A 109 5.60 4.83 11.53
CA LEU A 109 5.55 3.62 10.73
C LEU A 109 5.52 3.94 9.23
N ILE A 110 4.69 4.90 8.79
CA ILE A 110 4.63 5.32 7.39
C ILE A 110 5.99 5.85 6.93
N GLU A 111 6.59 6.75 7.69
CA GLU A 111 7.91 7.31 7.40
C GLU A 111 8.97 6.21 7.30
N ARG A 112 8.95 5.25 8.22
CA ARG A 112 9.94 4.16 8.22
C ARG A 112 9.73 3.19 7.05
N LEU A 113 8.50 2.91 6.64
CA LEU A 113 8.22 2.14 5.43
C LEU A 113 8.70 2.86 4.16
N GLN A 114 8.51 4.18 4.07
CA GLN A 114 9.03 4.96 2.94
C GLN A 114 10.56 4.99 2.88
N LEU A 115 11.22 5.12 4.04
CA LEU A 115 12.68 5.04 4.13
C LEU A 115 13.20 3.65 3.79
N HIS A 116 12.48 2.61 4.21
CA HIS A 116 12.79 1.22 3.87
C HIS A 116 12.67 0.97 2.38
N TRP A 117 11.58 1.39 1.74
CA TRP A 117 11.45 1.33 0.28
C TRP A 117 12.65 1.99 -0.40
N LYS A 118 12.99 3.23 -0.02
CA LYS A 118 14.14 3.94 -0.60
C LYS A 118 15.45 3.16 -0.44
N SER A 119 15.69 2.53 0.70
CA SER A 119 16.93 1.78 0.94
C SER A 119 17.03 0.51 0.09
N ILE A 120 15.91 -0.16 -0.19
CA ILE A 120 15.89 -1.43 -0.95
C ILE A 120 15.56 -1.26 -2.44
N SER A 121 15.10 -0.07 -2.87
CA SER A 121 14.63 0.20 -4.24
C SER A 121 15.58 -0.28 -5.33
N HIS A 122 16.90 -0.13 -5.12
CA HIS A 122 17.94 -0.59 -6.05
C HIS A 122 17.92 -2.10 -6.34
N ARG A 123 17.30 -2.93 -5.47
CA ARG A 123 17.11 -4.37 -5.67
C ARG A 123 15.98 -4.67 -6.66
N PHE A 124 15.11 -3.70 -6.95
CA PHE A 124 13.93 -3.83 -7.79
C PHE A 124 14.04 -2.91 -9.02
N GLN A 125 14.94 -3.25 -9.95
CA GLN A 125 15.26 -2.40 -11.12
C GLN A 125 14.08 -2.12 -12.06
N TYR A 126 13.00 -2.90 -11.95
CA TYR A 126 11.76 -2.74 -12.72
C TYR A 126 10.73 -1.82 -12.05
N ILE A 127 11.01 -1.31 -10.84
CA ILE A 127 10.12 -0.44 -10.07
C ILE A 127 10.73 0.96 -10.05
N ASP A 128 10.02 1.93 -10.63
CA ASP A 128 10.33 3.36 -10.59
C ASP A 128 10.11 3.94 -9.19
N ASP A 129 8.95 3.69 -8.58
CA ASP A 129 8.66 4.20 -7.23
C ASP A 129 7.47 3.50 -6.56
N ILE A 130 7.46 3.53 -5.22
CA ILE A 130 6.35 3.12 -4.37
C ILE A 130 5.94 4.29 -3.47
N LEU A 131 4.66 4.63 -3.55
CA LEU A 131 4.05 5.60 -2.65
C LEU A 131 3.41 4.90 -1.45
N ILE A 132 3.84 5.23 -0.24
CA ILE A 132 3.21 4.74 1.00
C ILE A 132 2.23 5.81 1.49
N ILE A 133 0.94 5.45 1.61
CA ILE A 133 -0.13 6.34 2.08
C ILE A 133 -0.67 5.82 3.40
N GLY A 134 -0.61 6.65 4.45
CA GLY A 134 -1.27 6.40 5.73
C GLY A 134 -2.61 7.13 5.84
N ILE A 135 -3.69 6.39 6.11
CA ILE A 135 -5.01 6.92 6.42
C ILE A 135 -5.28 6.64 7.90
N ASP A 136 -5.15 7.68 8.71
CA ASP A 136 -5.40 7.62 10.15
C ASP A 136 -6.84 8.04 10.45
N LEU A 137 -7.69 7.08 10.81
CA LEU A 137 -9.10 7.34 11.12
C LEU A 137 -9.34 7.78 12.57
N GLU A 138 -8.30 7.79 13.42
CA GLU A 138 -8.37 8.39 14.77
C GLU A 138 -8.25 9.91 14.73
N LYS A 139 -7.57 10.44 13.70
CA LYS A 139 -7.41 11.88 13.55
C LYS A 139 -8.77 12.51 13.27
N ARG A 140 -9.40 13.02 14.32
CA ARG A 140 -10.54 13.91 14.21
C ARG A 140 -10.07 15.18 13.52
N PHE A 141 -10.72 15.54 12.41
CA PHE A 141 -10.61 16.88 11.86
C PHE A 141 -11.14 17.85 12.93
N VAL A 142 -10.25 18.59 13.57
CA VAL A 142 -10.66 19.81 14.27
C VAL A 142 -11.06 20.79 13.17
N ARG A 143 -12.35 21.10 13.10
CA ARG A 143 -12.89 22.11 12.18
C ARG A 143 -12.52 23.50 12.66
#